data_AF-A0A640KIQ6-F1
#
_entry.id   AF-A0A640KIQ6-F1
#
_cell.length_a   1.000
_cell.length_b   1.000
_cell.length_c   1.000
_cell.angle_alpha   90.00
_cell.angle_beta   90.00
_cell.angle_gamma   90.00
#
_symmetry.space_group_name_H-M   'P 1'
#
loop_
_entity.id
_entity.type
_entity.pdbx_description
1 polymer ?
#
loop_
_entity_poly.entity_id
_entity_poly.type
_entity_poly.pdbx_seq_one_letter_code
_entity_poly.pdbx_strand_id
1 'polypeptide(L)'
;MRCTFRVAKISPVPVGHVSLASSKAYHPRYGLPRQMTLSSSFNTVTDKNRFTSLDLLLQKLSGYVGRRQYKMMSDLTQHLEKFKALGIDWHELKFLQRNELVELLSGPLKLNHAERAALLIALDTKVCGVLCRDTTRHSTKLCMNPGLAEHGWRCGEDGHTNDVYFEGKEQANPAVLQLAHRSAARVAHRDGIDVEVRHEPDFSIVGRSSAQLNPRIWNPPEHSTFVVTPIGFEFRVHPDDPRAAHQIEAAAAEWELHLEVVQQVISEVLELYAVEQGEQPLHLVPGELGEPDVPETYSSAFHARRSSPLNSEDGTITEHRMMSASGTEKPWFQAPLPQRFTRGVPDLLPFAPTIILHSTFRSIERDISSADVNRRLMQPVVDISCLVHPNACFWWNAEEEERSTRLILDYAKRMPFALPFNLYFRVDPAKVLRAKPASAEERDILRRAKLPLFDLRQFRSVARTAAAESATP
;
A
#
# COMPACT_ATOMS: atom_id res chain seq x y z
N MET A 1 57.10 -8.72 -63.50
CA MET A 1 56.95 -8.47 -62.05
C MET A 1 55.92 -7.37 -61.85
N ARG A 2 54.72 -7.68 -61.31
CA ARG A 2 53.72 -6.66 -60.96
C ARG A 2 53.78 -6.45 -59.44
N CYS A 3 54.37 -5.34 -59.00
CA CYS A 3 54.33 -4.93 -57.59
C CYS A 3 52.90 -4.50 -57.26
N THR A 4 52.18 -5.32 -56.51
CA THR A 4 50.90 -4.94 -55.92
C THR A 4 51.17 -4.02 -54.73
N PHE A 5 50.96 -2.72 -54.92
CA PHE A 5 50.91 -1.76 -53.82
C PHE A 5 49.71 -2.12 -52.93
N ARG A 6 49.97 -2.68 -51.75
CA ARG A 6 48.95 -2.85 -50.71
C ARG A 6 48.66 -1.48 -50.13
N VAL A 7 47.63 -0.81 -50.64
CA VAL A 7 47.07 0.38 -50.00
C VAL A 7 46.33 -0.08 -48.74
N ALA A 8 46.83 0.28 -47.56
CA ALA A 8 46.14 -0.01 -46.30
C ALA A 8 44.88 0.85 -46.20
N LYS A 9 43.72 0.22 -45.97
CA LYS A 9 42.46 0.92 -45.73
C LYS A 9 42.52 1.64 -44.38
N ILE A 10 42.47 2.98 -44.40
CA ILE A 10 42.38 3.79 -43.18
C ILE A 10 40.91 3.86 -42.76
N SER A 11 40.59 3.30 -41.59
CA SER A 11 39.23 3.38 -41.04
C SER A 11 39.10 4.60 -40.13
N PRO A 12 38.04 5.42 -40.26
CA PRO A 12 37.83 6.56 -39.38
C PRO A 12 37.45 6.10 -37.97
N VAL A 13 37.91 6.83 -36.95
CA VAL A 13 37.49 6.58 -35.56
C VAL A 13 36.05 7.08 -35.40
N PRO A 14 35.10 6.24 -34.98
CA PRO A 14 33.72 6.67 -34.78
C PRO A 14 33.68 7.68 -33.63
N VAL A 15 33.18 8.88 -33.92
CA VAL A 15 32.96 9.95 -32.94
C VAL A 15 31.48 10.32 -32.94
N GLY A 16 30.89 10.45 -31.76
CA GLY A 16 29.51 10.93 -31.63
C GLY A 16 29.42 12.42 -31.95
N HIS A 17 28.39 12.80 -32.72
CA HIS A 17 28.15 14.21 -33.05
C HIS A 17 27.72 15.06 -31.84
N VAL A 18 27.10 14.45 -30.83
CA VAL A 18 26.74 15.09 -29.55
C VAL A 18 27.24 14.21 -28.42
N SER A 19 28.12 14.75 -27.57
CA SER A 19 28.70 14.05 -26.42
C SER A 19 28.28 14.76 -25.13
N LEU A 20 27.60 14.00 -24.25
CA LEU A 20 27.23 14.46 -22.91
C LEU A 20 28.51 14.75 -22.10
N ALA A 21 28.50 15.80 -21.27
CA ALA A 21 29.66 16.14 -20.44
C ALA A 21 30.07 14.99 -19.50
N SER A 22 29.12 14.16 -19.06
CA SER A 22 29.37 12.95 -18.27
C SER A 22 30.24 11.91 -19.01
N SER A 23 30.13 11.80 -20.34
CA SER A 23 30.96 10.91 -21.16
C SER A 23 32.41 11.36 -21.28
N LYS A 24 32.72 12.60 -20.87
CA LYS A 24 34.08 13.15 -20.84
C LYS A 24 34.78 12.90 -19.49
N ALA A 25 34.12 12.22 -18.55
CA ALA A 25 34.72 11.87 -17.27
C ALA A 25 35.93 10.94 -17.48
N TYR A 26 37.05 11.27 -16.84
CA TYR A 26 38.25 10.44 -16.93
C TYR A 26 38.07 9.13 -16.17
N HIS A 27 38.38 8.02 -16.83
CA HIS A 27 38.57 6.73 -16.19
C HIS A 27 39.95 6.18 -16.60
N PRO A 28 40.79 5.68 -15.68
CA PRO A 28 42.15 5.25 -16.00
C PRO A 28 42.24 4.18 -17.11
N ARG A 29 41.19 3.36 -17.26
CA ARG A 29 41.10 2.32 -18.29
C ARG A 29 40.22 2.68 -19.49
N TYR A 30 39.69 3.92 -19.57
CA TYR A 30 38.73 4.34 -20.61
C TYR A 30 37.56 3.36 -20.81
N GLY A 31 37.11 2.73 -19.72
CA GLY A 31 35.99 1.80 -19.68
C GLY A 31 35.03 2.17 -18.56
N LEU A 32 33.93 1.44 -18.43
CA LEU A 32 32.94 1.69 -17.39
C LEU A 32 33.53 1.39 -16.00
N PRO A 33 33.44 2.32 -15.03
CA PRO A 33 33.90 2.05 -13.67
C PRO A 33 33.07 0.94 -13.04
N ARG A 34 33.73 0.05 -12.29
CA ARG A 34 33.04 -0.96 -11.49
C ARG A 34 32.23 -0.26 -10.39
N GLN A 35 30.95 -0.58 -10.29
CA GLN A 35 30.11 -0.16 -9.18
C GLN A 35 29.99 -1.32 -8.18
N MET A 36 30.48 -1.11 -6.96
CA MET A 36 30.32 -2.07 -5.87
C MET A 36 28.94 -1.90 -5.22
N THR A 37 28.33 -3.01 -4.83
CA THR A 37 27.11 -2.98 -4.03
C THR A 37 27.42 -2.44 -2.64
N LEU A 38 26.50 -1.65 -2.10
CA LEU A 38 26.60 -1.10 -0.75
C LEU A 38 26.64 -2.23 0.30
N SER A 39 27.23 -1.96 1.46
CA SER A 39 27.31 -2.93 2.57
C SER A 39 25.94 -3.44 3.02
N SER A 40 25.95 -4.60 3.69
CA SER A 40 24.73 -5.24 4.21
C SER A 40 24.02 -4.41 5.28
N SER A 41 24.73 -3.48 5.94
CA SER A 41 24.16 -2.50 6.88
C SER A 41 23.13 -1.55 6.25
N PHE A 42 23.05 -1.51 4.92
CA PHE A 42 22.09 -0.71 4.17
C PHE A 42 20.99 -1.55 3.51
N ASN A 43 20.91 -2.86 3.82
CA ASN A 43 19.84 -3.71 3.28
C ASN A 43 18.46 -3.28 3.77
N THR A 44 18.36 -2.87 5.03
CA THR A 44 17.14 -2.34 5.64
C THR A 44 17.38 -0.93 6.16
N VAL A 45 16.35 -0.08 6.11
CA VAL A 45 16.41 1.27 6.66
C VAL A 45 16.08 1.22 8.15
N THR A 46 16.97 1.77 8.97
CA THR A 46 16.92 1.79 10.43
C THR A 46 17.26 3.18 10.94
N ASP A 47 16.95 3.50 12.20
CA ASP A 47 17.33 4.78 12.82
C ASP A 47 18.84 5.07 12.76
N LYS A 48 19.67 4.01 12.69
CA LYS A 48 21.13 4.16 12.62
C LYS A 48 21.60 4.65 11.27
N ASN A 49 20.92 4.30 10.17
CA ASN A 49 21.38 4.58 8.82
C ASN A 49 20.53 5.63 8.08
N ARG A 50 19.30 5.95 8.53
CA ARG A 50 18.42 6.94 7.87
C ARG A 50 19.02 8.34 7.76
N PHE A 51 19.83 8.74 8.75
CA PHE A 51 20.48 10.05 8.78
C PHE A 51 21.77 10.14 7.96
N THR A 52 22.22 9.06 7.33
CA THR A 52 23.51 9.03 6.58
C THR A 52 23.50 10.03 5.42
N SER A 53 22.36 10.17 4.73
CA SER A 53 22.20 11.14 3.64
C SER A 53 22.32 12.57 4.14
N LEU A 54 21.65 12.89 5.25
CA LEU A 54 21.73 14.20 5.89
C LEU A 54 23.16 14.51 6.35
N ASP A 55 23.82 13.59 7.05
CA ASP A 55 25.19 13.76 7.52
C ASP A 55 26.15 14.08 6.36
N LEU A 56 26.16 13.24 5.32
CA LEU A 56 27.01 13.45 4.14
C LEU A 56 26.69 14.76 3.42
N LEU A 57 25.44 15.20 3.40
CA LEU A 57 25.05 16.46 2.79
C LEU A 57 25.55 17.66 3.61
N LEU A 58 25.34 17.66 4.93
CA LEU A 58 25.84 18.71 5.83
C LEU A 58 27.37 18.81 5.77
N GLN A 59 28.06 17.68 5.69
CA GLN A 59 29.52 17.63 5.47
C GLN A 59 29.93 18.29 4.15
N LYS A 60 29.23 18.02 3.04
CA LYS A 60 29.52 18.64 1.74
C LYS A 60 29.25 20.15 1.74
N LEU A 61 28.20 20.60 2.43
CA LEU A 61 27.86 22.02 2.56
C LEU A 61 28.80 22.80 3.51
N SER A 62 29.50 22.10 4.40
CA SER A 62 30.45 22.68 5.38
C SER A 62 31.92 22.51 4.97
N GLY A 63 32.17 21.76 3.89
CA GLY A 63 33.48 21.36 3.43
C GLY A 63 34.19 22.40 2.57
N TYR A 64 35.05 21.91 1.70
CA TYR A 64 35.75 22.72 0.69
C TYR A 64 35.03 22.58 -0.66
N VAL A 65 34.80 23.71 -1.33
CA VAL A 65 33.99 23.77 -2.56
C VAL A 65 34.84 24.18 -3.76
N GLY A 66 34.66 23.44 -4.85
CA GLY A 66 35.26 23.72 -6.16
C GLY A 66 36.76 23.39 -6.25
N ARG A 67 37.33 23.61 -7.44
CA ARG A 67 38.75 23.30 -7.71
C ARG A 67 39.72 24.12 -6.86
N ARG A 68 39.32 25.34 -6.48
CA ARG A 68 40.10 26.23 -5.62
C ARG A 68 40.00 25.87 -4.14
N GLN A 69 39.18 24.88 -3.78
CA GLN A 69 38.98 24.42 -2.40
C GLN A 69 38.63 25.59 -1.48
N TYR A 70 37.57 26.33 -1.81
CA TYR A 70 37.09 27.40 -0.93
C TYR A 70 36.44 26.80 0.31
N LYS A 71 36.95 27.12 1.49
CA LYS A 71 36.38 26.65 2.76
C LYS A 71 35.06 27.36 3.04
N MET A 72 34.01 26.58 3.26
CA MET A 72 32.76 27.10 3.79
C MET A 72 32.95 27.50 5.25
N MET A 73 32.61 28.75 5.58
CA MET A 73 32.82 29.31 6.92
C MET A 73 31.74 28.86 7.92
N SER A 74 30.57 28.47 7.44
CA SER A 74 29.48 27.93 8.24
C SER A 74 29.61 26.42 8.35
N ASP A 75 29.65 25.90 9.58
CA ASP A 75 29.73 24.46 9.85
C ASP A 75 28.36 23.91 10.27
N LEU A 76 27.67 23.30 9.32
CA LEU A 76 26.35 22.70 9.53
C LEU A 76 26.42 21.33 10.20
N THR A 77 27.58 20.68 10.26
CA THR A 77 27.72 19.32 10.83
C THR A 77 27.41 19.28 12.32
N GLN A 78 27.63 20.39 13.02
CA GLN A 78 27.35 20.55 14.46
C GLN A 78 25.86 20.39 14.80
N HIS A 79 24.97 20.58 13.82
CA HIS A 79 23.51 20.47 14.03
C HIS A 79 22.98 19.06 13.77
N LEU A 80 23.80 18.11 13.31
CA LEU A 80 23.37 16.74 12.99
C LEU A 80 22.72 16.04 14.19
N GLU A 81 23.31 16.15 15.38
CA GLU A 81 22.74 15.52 16.58
C GLU A 81 21.41 16.15 17.00
N LYS A 82 21.20 17.44 16.72
CA LYS A 82 19.89 18.08 16.92
C LYS A 82 18.86 17.57 15.92
N PHE A 83 19.23 17.40 14.66
CA PHE A 83 18.35 16.78 13.66
C PHE A 83 17.96 15.35 14.04
N LYS A 84 18.93 14.55 14.51
CA LYS A 84 18.67 13.20 15.03
C LYS A 84 17.76 13.20 16.24
N ALA A 85 17.98 14.10 17.20
CA ALA A 85 17.15 14.24 18.39
C ALA A 85 15.70 14.65 18.06
N LEU A 86 15.53 15.46 17.02
CA LEU A 86 14.21 15.84 16.49
C LEU A 86 13.58 14.76 15.59
N GLY A 87 14.33 13.70 15.28
CA GLY A 87 13.89 12.62 14.42
C GLY A 87 13.79 12.99 12.94
N ILE A 88 14.32 14.13 12.50
CA ILE A 88 14.14 14.64 11.13
C ILE A 88 15.35 14.25 10.27
N ASP A 89 15.11 13.43 9.25
CA ASP A 89 16.14 13.12 8.24
C ASP A 89 16.08 14.06 7.02
N TRP A 90 17.00 13.90 6.07
CA TRP A 90 17.06 14.73 4.87
C TRP A 90 15.81 14.63 4.00
N HIS A 91 15.26 13.43 3.88
CA HIS A 91 14.09 13.17 3.05
C HIS A 91 12.85 13.78 3.68
N GLU A 92 12.71 13.71 5.01
CA GLU A 92 11.63 14.38 5.73
C GLU A 92 11.72 15.91 5.64
N LEU A 93 12.93 16.46 5.74
CA LEU A 93 13.19 17.91 5.65
C LEU A 93 12.65 18.52 4.35
N LYS A 94 12.60 17.73 3.27
CA LYS A 94 12.08 18.14 1.97
C LYS A 94 10.54 18.24 1.92
N PHE A 95 9.82 17.52 2.77
CA PHE A 95 8.36 17.57 2.83
C PHE A 95 7.81 18.69 3.70
N LEU A 96 8.64 19.26 4.59
CA LEU A 96 8.22 20.36 5.46
C LEU A 96 7.75 21.57 4.65
N GLN A 97 6.62 22.13 5.06
CA GLN A 97 6.10 23.37 4.49
C GLN A 97 6.97 24.56 4.91
N ARG A 98 6.85 25.68 4.19
CA ARG A 98 7.64 26.89 4.44
C ARG A 98 7.57 27.36 5.90
N ASN A 99 6.39 27.35 6.51
CA ASN A 99 6.20 27.82 7.88
C ASN A 99 6.87 26.88 8.89
N GLU A 100 6.67 25.56 8.73
CA GLU A 100 7.32 24.53 9.54
C GLU A 100 8.85 24.61 9.43
N LEU A 101 9.38 24.86 8.22
CA LEU A 101 10.81 25.08 7.99
C LEU A 101 11.31 26.33 8.72
N VAL A 102 10.59 27.46 8.65
CA VAL A 102 10.99 28.68 9.35
C VAL A 102 11.04 28.45 10.87
N GLU A 103 10.03 27.77 11.43
CA GLU A 103 9.98 27.41 12.84
C GLU A 103 11.11 26.44 13.23
N LEU A 104 11.36 25.40 12.43
CA LEU A 104 12.42 24.42 12.67
C LEU A 104 13.81 25.07 12.65
N LEU A 105 14.09 25.88 11.63
CA LEU A 105 15.40 26.51 11.45
C LEU A 105 15.65 27.62 12.48
N SER A 106 14.59 28.31 12.93
CA SER A 106 14.70 29.43 13.88
C SER A 106 14.57 29.04 15.34
N GLY A 107 13.80 28.00 15.64
CA GLY A 107 13.48 27.57 17.00
C GLY A 107 14.40 26.44 17.48
N PRO A 108 14.10 25.16 17.17
CA PRO A 108 14.86 24.02 17.70
C PRO A 108 16.33 23.98 17.25
N LEU A 109 16.61 24.26 15.98
CA LEU A 109 17.98 24.18 15.45
C LEU A 109 18.80 25.44 15.74
N LYS A 110 18.13 26.60 15.78
CA LYS A 110 18.72 27.95 15.95
C LYS A 110 19.83 28.24 14.95
N LEU A 111 19.60 27.98 13.67
CA LEU A 111 20.57 28.28 12.61
C LEU A 111 20.72 29.80 12.42
N ASN A 112 21.95 30.27 12.19
CA ASN A 112 22.20 31.66 11.81
C ASN A 112 21.83 31.92 10.32
N HIS A 113 21.82 33.18 9.89
CA HIS A 113 21.40 33.52 8.52
C HIS A 113 22.28 32.89 7.43
N ALA A 114 23.59 32.78 7.65
CA ALA A 114 24.52 32.19 6.69
C ALA A 114 24.36 30.66 6.58
N GLU A 115 24.19 29.98 7.71
CA GLU A 115 23.88 28.56 7.81
C GLU A 115 22.56 28.23 7.12
N ARG A 116 21.52 29.04 7.36
CA ARG A 116 20.24 28.90 6.66
C ARG A 116 20.41 29.04 5.16
N ALA A 117 21.14 30.07 4.69
CA ALA A 117 21.37 30.28 3.27
C ALA A 117 22.07 29.07 2.62
N ALA A 118 23.09 28.50 3.28
CA ALA A 118 23.80 27.33 2.79
C ALA A 118 22.89 26.08 2.70
N LEU A 119 22.09 25.82 3.74
CA LEU A 119 21.16 24.68 3.76
C LEU A 119 20.00 24.86 2.76
N LEU A 120 19.51 26.08 2.60
CA LEU A 120 18.41 26.40 1.68
C LEU A 120 18.75 26.11 0.22
N ILE A 121 20.02 26.21 -0.21
CA ILE A 121 20.43 25.84 -1.58
C ILE A 121 20.09 24.38 -1.89
N ALA A 122 20.34 23.48 -0.95
CA ALA A 122 20.03 22.05 -1.12
C ALA A 122 18.53 21.76 -0.98
N LEU A 123 17.83 22.51 -0.15
CA LEU A 123 16.38 22.37 0.07
C LEU A 123 15.54 22.93 -1.08
N ASP A 124 15.98 24.03 -1.69
CA ASP A 124 15.32 24.66 -2.83
C ASP A 124 15.38 23.74 -4.06
N THR A 125 16.55 23.15 -4.32
CA THR A 125 16.74 22.14 -5.36
C THR A 125 16.16 20.76 -5.00
N LYS A 126 15.69 20.58 -3.75
CA LYS A 126 15.15 19.33 -3.21
C LYS A 126 16.04 18.12 -3.53
N VAL A 127 17.34 18.25 -3.29
CA VAL A 127 18.35 17.23 -3.66
C VAL A 127 17.88 15.82 -3.33
N CYS A 128 17.97 14.90 -4.30
CA CYS A 128 17.51 13.51 -4.18
C CYS A 128 18.00 12.84 -2.89
N GLY A 129 19.31 12.91 -2.63
CA GLY A 129 19.91 12.50 -1.35
C GLY A 129 20.03 10.99 -1.15
N VAL A 130 19.82 10.18 -2.19
CA VAL A 130 20.04 8.72 -2.15
C VAL A 130 21.55 8.43 -2.13
N LEU A 131 21.99 7.49 -1.29
CA LEU A 131 23.37 7.02 -1.30
C LEU A 131 23.62 6.14 -2.52
N CYS A 132 24.45 6.61 -3.44
CA CYS A 132 24.76 5.91 -4.67
C CYS A 132 25.82 4.83 -4.47
N ARG A 133 25.85 3.85 -5.36
CA ARG A 133 26.96 2.90 -5.49
C ARG A 133 28.20 3.64 -5.97
N ASP A 134 29.35 3.18 -5.49
CA ASP A 134 30.65 3.74 -5.84
C ASP A 134 31.64 2.62 -6.17
N THR A 135 32.84 3.00 -6.59
CA THR A 135 33.97 2.10 -6.82
C THR A 135 34.43 1.36 -5.57
N THR A 136 34.07 1.87 -4.39
CA THR A 136 34.38 1.29 -3.08
C THR A 136 33.10 0.85 -2.34
N ARG A 137 33.25 -0.04 -1.35
CA ARG A 137 32.13 -0.56 -0.56
C ARG A 137 31.53 0.50 0.40
N HIS A 138 32.35 1.44 0.88
CA HIS A 138 31.93 2.55 1.72
C HIS A 138 31.70 3.79 0.85
N SER A 139 30.48 3.92 0.33
CA SER A 139 30.12 5.07 -0.49
C SER A 139 29.90 6.32 0.36
N THR A 140 30.37 7.47 -0.15
CA THR A 140 30.05 8.83 0.34
C THR A 140 29.38 9.67 -0.76
N LYS A 141 28.97 9.00 -1.84
CA LYS A 141 28.39 9.62 -3.03
C LYS A 141 26.88 9.70 -2.86
N LEU A 142 26.35 10.91 -2.82
CA LEU A 142 24.90 11.14 -2.84
C LEU A 142 24.48 11.51 -4.26
N CYS A 143 23.25 11.12 -4.63
CA CYS A 143 22.59 11.64 -5.82
C CYS A 143 22.25 13.12 -5.60
N MET A 144 22.87 13.99 -6.41
CA MET A 144 22.69 15.45 -6.35
C MET A 144 21.62 15.97 -7.32
N ASN A 145 20.93 15.09 -8.04
CA ASN A 145 19.89 15.47 -8.99
C ASN A 145 18.70 16.09 -8.24
N PRO A 146 17.99 17.05 -8.87
CA PRO A 146 16.82 17.66 -8.26
C PRO A 146 15.72 16.62 -8.04
N GLY A 147 15.08 16.67 -6.88
CA GLY A 147 13.98 15.78 -6.55
C GLY A 147 12.67 16.21 -7.20
N LEU A 148 11.85 15.22 -7.58
CA LEU A 148 10.51 15.42 -8.11
C LEU A 148 9.47 14.97 -7.09
N ALA A 149 8.39 15.76 -6.94
CA ALA A 149 7.33 15.46 -5.98
C ALA A 149 6.65 14.11 -6.24
N GLU A 150 6.47 13.75 -7.52
CA GLU A 150 5.89 12.47 -7.99
C GLU A 150 6.66 11.23 -7.49
N HIS A 151 7.91 11.41 -7.09
CA HIS A 151 8.78 10.35 -6.60
C HIS A 151 9.21 10.58 -5.15
N GLY A 152 8.40 11.27 -4.34
CA GLY A 152 8.72 11.55 -2.93
C GLY A 152 9.99 12.39 -2.77
N TRP A 153 10.17 13.37 -3.64
CA TRP A 153 11.37 14.20 -3.76
C TRP A 153 12.66 13.42 -4.02
N ARG A 154 12.55 12.25 -4.65
CA ARG A 154 13.67 11.56 -5.33
C ARG A 154 13.71 11.97 -6.79
N CYS A 155 14.82 11.72 -7.48
CA CYS A 155 14.99 12.18 -8.87
C CYS A 155 14.31 11.28 -9.92
N GLY A 156 13.82 10.09 -9.58
CA GLY A 156 13.23 9.13 -10.53
C GLY A 156 14.24 8.38 -11.41
N GLU A 157 15.46 8.89 -11.54
CA GLU A 157 16.55 8.26 -12.28
C GLU A 157 17.23 7.13 -11.48
N ASP A 158 17.82 6.15 -12.18
CA ASP A 158 18.58 5.02 -11.61
C ASP A 158 17.81 4.23 -10.52
N GLY A 159 16.49 4.21 -10.60
CA GLY A 159 15.62 3.53 -9.62
C GLY A 159 15.43 4.29 -8.31
N HIS A 160 15.79 5.58 -8.26
CA HIS A 160 15.55 6.45 -7.11
C HIS A 160 14.08 6.90 -7.08
N THR A 161 13.21 6.05 -6.56
CA THR A 161 11.77 6.33 -6.43
C THR A 161 11.33 6.31 -4.96
N ASN A 162 10.40 7.19 -4.61
CA ASN A 162 9.69 7.24 -3.33
C ASN A 162 10.61 7.04 -2.10
N ASP A 163 10.53 5.86 -1.49
CA ASP A 163 11.15 5.49 -0.22
C ASP A 163 12.53 4.86 -0.36
N VAL A 164 13.19 4.98 -1.51
CA VAL A 164 14.58 4.53 -1.68
C VAL A 164 15.53 5.47 -0.92
N TYR A 165 16.32 4.91 0.00
CA TYR A 165 17.39 5.62 0.73
C TYR A 165 18.78 5.27 0.19
N PHE A 166 18.95 4.04 -0.30
CA PHE A 166 20.23 3.48 -0.72
C PHE A 166 20.09 2.78 -2.08
N GLU A 167 20.99 3.07 -3.01
CA GLU A 167 20.88 2.62 -4.40
C GLU A 167 20.99 1.08 -4.52
N GLY A 168 19.93 0.48 -5.05
CA GLY A 168 19.80 -0.97 -5.25
C GLY A 168 19.77 -1.76 -3.94
N LYS A 169 19.13 -1.19 -2.93
CA LYS A 169 18.69 -1.84 -1.69
C LYS A 169 17.15 -1.75 -1.59
N GLU A 170 16.59 -2.39 -0.59
CA GLU A 170 15.13 -2.36 -0.36
C GLU A 170 14.66 -0.94 -0.04
N GLN A 171 13.42 -0.65 -0.42
CA GLN A 171 12.76 0.59 -0.05
C GLN A 171 12.58 0.64 1.47
N ALA A 172 12.62 1.85 2.03
CA ALA A 172 12.28 2.03 3.43
C ALA A 172 10.84 1.59 3.65
N ASN A 173 10.59 0.88 4.74
CA ASN A 173 9.23 0.53 5.12
C ASN A 173 8.51 1.83 5.53
N PRO A 174 7.46 2.26 4.81
CA PRO A 174 6.77 3.53 5.08
C PRO A 174 6.19 3.59 6.49
N ALA A 175 5.84 2.46 7.10
CA ALA A 175 5.40 2.40 8.49
C ALA A 175 6.51 2.79 9.47
N VAL A 176 7.78 2.47 9.15
CA VAL A 176 8.94 2.85 9.97
C VAL A 176 9.26 4.34 9.81
N LEU A 177 9.06 4.91 8.61
CA LEU A 177 9.27 6.33 8.34
C LEU A 177 8.17 7.22 8.94
N GLN A 178 6.89 6.84 8.84
CA GLN A 178 5.77 7.58 9.43
C GLN A 178 5.83 7.67 10.95
N LEU A 179 6.44 6.68 11.62
CA LEU A 179 6.72 6.72 13.05
C LEU A 179 7.87 7.69 13.39
N ALA A 180 8.80 7.89 12.47
CA ALA A 180 9.97 8.74 12.64
C ALA A 180 9.71 10.23 12.30
N HIS A 181 8.72 10.49 11.44
CA HIS A 181 8.17 11.81 11.06
C HIS A 181 7.51 12.61 12.21
N ARG A 182 7.60 12.15 13.46
CA ARG A 182 7.11 12.87 14.65
C ARG A 182 8.08 13.99 15.03
N SER A 183 8.19 15.00 14.16
CA SER A 183 8.89 16.23 14.48
C SER A 183 8.17 16.95 15.63
N ALA A 184 8.95 17.37 16.63
CA ALA A 184 8.51 18.14 17.80
C ALA A 184 7.84 19.49 17.47
N ALA A 185 7.75 19.87 16.19
CA ALA A 185 7.14 21.13 15.72
C ALA A 185 5.59 21.09 15.68
N ARG A 186 4.95 19.95 15.95
CA ARG A 186 3.48 19.80 15.84
C ARG A 186 2.70 19.88 17.15
N VAL A 187 3.39 20.14 18.26
CA VAL A 187 2.76 20.39 19.56
C VAL A 187 2.68 21.90 19.76
N ALA A 188 1.51 22.48 19.52
CA ALA A 188 1.27 23.89 19.80
C ALA A 188 0.69 24.01 21.23
N HIS A 189 1.42 24.67 22.12
CA HIS A 189 0.90 25.02 23.44
C HIS A 189 -0.12 26.16 23.29
N ARG A 190 -1.41 25.89 23.53
CA ARG A 190 -2.45 26.91 23.59
C ARG A 190 -3.17 26.79 24.93
N ASP A 191 -3.26 27.91 25.65
CA ASP A 191 -3.97 28.01 26.94
C ASP A 191 -3.56 26.98 28.00
N GLY A 192 -2.25 26.72 28.12
CA GLY A 192 -1.70 25.80 29.13
C GLY A 192 -1.94 24.31 28.84
N ILE A 193 -2.38 23.98 27.63
CA ILE A 193 -2.61 22.62 27.16
C ILE A 193 -1.77 22.39 25.89
N ASP A 194 -1.07 21.26 25.86
CA ASP A 194 -0.42 20.75 24.65
C ASP A 194 -1.49 20.36 23.63
N VAL A 195 -1.69 21.18 22.61
CA VAL A 195 -2.63 20.90 21.52
C VAL A 195 -1.83 20.39 20.32
N GLU A 196 -1.95 19.09 20.05
CA GLU A 196 -1.40 18.47 18.85
C GLU A 196 -2.33 18.78 17.66
N VAL A 197 -1.99 19.80 16.88
CA VAL A 197 -2.76 20.14 15.67
C VAL A 197 -2.25 19.26 14.53
N ARG A 198 -3.05 18.26 14.18
CA ARG A 198 -2.80 17.41 13.01
C ARG A 198 -3.42 18.07 11.78
N HIS A 199 -2.71 18.06 10.66
CA HIS A 199 -3.39 18.17 9.38
C HIS A 199 -4.37 17.01 9.25
N GLU A 200 -5.50 17.24 8.55
CA GLU A 200 -6.34 16.16 8.05
C GLU A 200 -5.42 15.09 7.47
N PRO A 201 -5.58 13.80 7.81
CA PRO A 201 -4.75 12.76 7.21
C PRO A 201 -4.89 12.93 5.71
N ASP A 202 -3.76 13.15 5.03
CA ASP A 202 -3.77 13.19 3.58
C ASP A 202 -4.08 11.77 3.10
N PHE A 203 -5.37 11.53 2.86
CA PHE A 203 -5.88 10.31 2.27
C PHE A 203 -5.76 10.33 0.74
N SER A 204 -5.09 11.33 0.15
CA SER A 204 -4.68 11.23 -1.24
C SER A 204 -3.67 10.10 -1.35
N ILE A 205 -4.15 9.03 -1.96
CA ILE A 205 -3.51 7.73 -2.04
C ILE A 205 -2.10 7.86 -2.60
N VAL A 206 -1.17 7.30 -1.84
CA VAL A 206 0.16 6.85 -2.27
C VAL A 206 0.02 6.06 -3.56
N GLY A 207 0.54 6.62 -4.64
CA GLY A 207 0.90 5.88 -5.84
C GLY A 207 -0.25 5.13 -6.50
N ARG A 208 -0.90 5.79 -7.47
CA ARG A 208 -1.18 5.09 -8.73
C ARG A 208 0.13 4.42 -9.14
N SER A 209 0.20 3.09 -9.04
CA SER A 209 1.13 2.38 -9.89
C SER A 209 0.61 2.60 -11.31
N SER A 210 1.12 3.63 -11.99
CA SER A 210 1.09 3.72 -13.44
C SER A 210 2.12 2.77 -14.07
N ALA A 211 2.53 1.72 -13.34
CA ALA A 211 2.72 0.47 -14.03
C ALA A 211 1.34 0.15 -14.61
N GLN A 212 1.23 0.27 -15.93
CA GLN A 212 0.39 -0.64 -16.69
C GLN A 212 0.86 -2.06 -16.33
N LEU A 213 0.47 -2.55 -15.15
CA LEU A 213 0.22 -3.95 -14.94
C LEU A 213 -1.04 -4.20 -15.74
N ASN A 214 -0.85 -4.26 -17.06
CA ASN A 214 -1.65 -5.18 -17.83
C ASN A 214 -1.52 -6.48 -17.04
N PRO A 215 -2.61 -7.06 -16.48
CA PRO A 215 -2.58 -8.49 -16.26
C PRO A 215 -2.00 -9.07 -17.54
N ARG A 216 -0.99 -9.93 -17.45
CA ARG A 216 -0.39 -10.55 -18.65
C ARG A 216 -1.55 -10.85 -19.57
N ILE A 217 -1.55 -10.23 -20.75
CA ILE A 217 -2.64 -10.34 -21.72
C ILE A 217 -2.63 -11.79 -22.19
N TRP A 218 -3.13 -12.68 -21.35
CA TRP A 218 -3.78 -13.88 -21.78
C TRP A 218 -5.17 -13.40 -22.14
N ASN A 219 -5.45 -13.46 -23.44
CA ASN A 219 -6.84 -13.45 -23.87
C ASN A 219 -7.58 -14.49 -23.01
N PRO A 220 -8.79 -14.17 -22.51
CA PRO A 220 -9.58 -15.17 -21.81
C PRO A 220 -9.59 -16.44 -22.67
N PRO A 221 -9.29 -17.61 -22.10
CA PRO A 221 -9.21 -18.83 -22.88
C PRO A 221 -10.52 -19.01 -23.66
N GLU A 222 -10.44 -19.38 -24.94
CA GLU A 222 -11.63 -19.59 -25.80
C GLU A 222 -12.62 -20.58 -25.17
N HIS A 223 -12.11 -21.46 -24.32
CA HIS A 223 -12.89 -22.38 -23.50
C HIS A 223 -12.39 -22.32 -22.06
N SER A 224 -13.08 -21.59 -21.18
CA SER A 224 -12.81 -21.64 -19.75
C SER A 224 -13.38 -22.92 -19.14
N THR A 225 -12.64 -23.52 -18.22
CA THR A 225 -13.08 -24.66 -17.40
C THR A 225 -14.04 -24.18 -16.32
N PHE A 226 -13.76 -23.00 -15.76
CA PHE A 226 -14.57 -22.37 -14.72
C PHE A 226 -15.17 -21.05 -15.19
N VAL A 227 -16.31 -20.69 -14.62
CA VAL A 227 -16.96 -19.38 -14.80
C VAL A 227 -17.02 -18.68 -13.45
N VAL A 228 -16.24 -17.61 -13.32
CA VAL A 228 -16.19 -16.79 -12.11
C VAL A 228 -17.18 -15.63 -12.25
N THR A 229 -18.21 -15.63 -11.43
CA THR A 229 -19.28 -14.62 -11.42
C THR A 229 -19.15 -13.75 -10.17
N PRO A 230 -18.92 -12.43 -10.30
CA PRO A 230 -18.90 -11.54 -9.15
C PRO A 230 -20.32 -11.29 -8.63
N ILE A 231 -20.51 -11.44 -7.32
CA ILE A 231 -21.79 -11.07 -6.66
C ILE A 231 -21.75 -9.56 -6.34
N GLY A 232 -20.71 -9.10 -5.65
CA GLY A 232 -20.50 -7.68 -5.33
C GLY A 232 -19.79 -7.46 -4.00
N PHE A 233 -19.58 -6.18 -3.67
CA PHE A 233 -19.07 -5.76 -2.37
C PHE A 233 -20.19 -5.53 -1.37
N GLU A 234 -19.97 -6.00 -0.16
CA GLU A 234 -20.75 -5.65 1.02
C GLU A 234 -19.83 -4.86 1.95
N PHE A 235 -20.03 -3.54 2.02
CA PHE A 235 -19.27 -2.68 2.92
C PHE A 235 -19.86 -2.70 4.33
N ARG A 236 -19.00 -2.96 5.31
CA ARG A 236 -19.38 -3.02 6.74
C ARG A 236 -19.12 -1.69 7.42
N VAL A 237 -19.64 -0.63 6.82
CA VAL A 237 -19.48 0.76 7.26
C VAL A 237 -20.86 1.35 7.53
N HIS A 238 -20.99 2.15 8.59
CA HIS A 238 -22.27 2.79 8.89
C HIS A 238 -22.64 3.81 7.79
N PRO A 239 -23.92 3.92 7.35
CA PRO A 239 -24.32 4.83 6.28
C PRO A 239 -24.10 6.32 6.59
N ASP A 240 -24.07 6.68 7.88
CA ASP A 240 -23.77 8.06 8.30
C ASP A 240 -22.27 8.34 8.44
N ASP A 241 -21.39 7.37 8.16
CA ASP A 241 -19.94 7.60 8.15
C ASP A 241 -19.61 8.61 7.03
N PRO A 242 -18.89 9.71 7.32
CA PRO A 242 -18.55 10.72 6.32
C PRO A 242 -17.72 10.16 5.16
N ARG A 243 -17.00 9.04 5.35
CA ARG A 243 -16.21 8.37 4.32
C ARG A 243 -17.08 7.64 3.30
N ALA A 244 -18.27 7.18 3.67
CA ALA A 244 -19.11 6.37 2.79
C ALA A 244 -19.45 7.09 1.47
N ALA A 245 -19.76 8.39 1.54
CA ALA A 245 -20.05 9.19 0.36
C ALA A 245 -18.84 9.33 -0.58
N HIS A 246 -17.65 9.56 -0.02
CA HIS A 246 -16.45 9.87 -0.81
C HIS A 246 -15.69 8.62 -1.26
N GLN A 247 -15.62 7.59 -0.41
CA GLN A 247 -14.78 6.41 -0.62
C GLN A 247 -15.57 5.19 -1.13
N ILE A 248 -16.91 5.20 -1.07
CA ILE A 248 -17.75 4.12 -1.62
C ILE A 248 -18.55 4.64 -2.81
N GLU A 249 -19.42 5.63 -2.60
CA GLU A 249 -20.35 6.10 -3.66
C GLU A 249 -19.61 6.87 -4.77
N ALA A 250 -18.82 7.89 -4.42
CA ALA A 250 -18.08 8.69 -5.41
C ALA A 250 -16.95 7.91 -6.09
N ALA A 251 -16.41 6.90 -5.40
CA ALA A 251 -15.35 6.04 -5.92
C ALA A 251 -15.87 4.66 -6.40
N ALA A 252 -17.17 4.53 -6.67
CA ALA A 252 -17.78 3.28 -7.12
C ALA A 252 -17.08 2.69 -8.35
N ALA A 253 -16.65 3.52 -9.30
CA ALA A 253 -15.93 3.08 -10.50
C ALA A 253 -14.56 2.46 -10.17
N GLU A 254 -13.87 2.92 -9.13
CA GLU A 254 -12.57 2.36 -8.72
C GLU A 254 -12.75 0.99 -8.05
N TRP A 255 -13.83 0.82 -7.28
CA TRP A 255 -14.23 -0.46 -6.72
C TRP A 255 -14.68 -1.46 -7.80
N GLU A 256 -15.47 -1.01 -8.77
CA GLU A 256 -15.87 -1.84 -9.93
C GLU A 256 -14.63 -2.30 -10.73
N LEU A 257 -13.65 -1.43 -10.93
CA LEU A 257 -12.37 -1.81 -11.55
C LEU A 257 -11.60 -2.83 -10.71
N HIS A 258 -11.54 -2.64 -9.39
CA HIS A 258 -10.89 -3.61 -8.48
C HIS A 258 -11.58 -4.98 -8.52
N LEU A 259 -12.92 -5.01 -8.57
CA LEU A 259 -13.71 -6.22 -8.73
C LEU A 259 -13.35 -6.97 -10.02
N GLU A 260 -13.27 -6.27 -11.15
CA GLU A 260 -12.90 -6.85 -12.45
C GLU A 260 -11.49 -7.44 -12.43
N VAL A 261 -10.52 -6.72 -11.85
CA VAL A 261 -9.14 -7.21 -11.72
C VAL A 261 -9.08 -8.47 -10.84
N VAL A 262 -9.76 -8.47 -9.69
CA VAL A 262 -9.78 -9.64 -8.81
C VAL A 262 -10.50 -10.82 -9.45
N GLN A 263 -11.62 -10.58 -10.15
CA GLN A 263 -12.33 -11.62 -10.92
C GLN A 263 -11.40 -12.28 -11.94
N GLN A 264 -10.64 -11.48 -12.69
CA GLN A 264 -9.69 -11.99 -13.67
C GLN A 264 -8.59 -12.83 -13.01
N VAL A 265 -8.00 -12.34 -11.91
CA VAL A 265 -6.96 -13.08 -11.18
C VAL A 265 -7.48 -14.41 -10.66
N ILE A 266 -8.70 -14.44 -10.09
CA ILE A 266 -9.32 -15.69 -9.64
C ILE A 266 -9.51 -16.64 -10.81
N SER A 267 -10.02 -16.14 -11.95
CA SER A 267 -10.21 -16.96 -13.15
C SER A 267 -8.88 -17.56 -13.63
N GLU A 268 -7.80 -16.77 -13.68
CA GLU A 268 -6.48 -17.24 -14.11
C GLU A 268 -5.90 -18.29 -13.15
N VAL A 269 -6.01 -18.04 -11.85
CA VAL A 269 -5.54 -18.97 -10.81
C VAL A 269 -6.27 -20.30 -10.89
N LEU A 270 -7.59 -20.27 -11.11
CA LEU A 270 -8.38 -21.49 -11.23
C LEU A 270 -8.02 -22.28 -12.48
N GLU A 271 -7.83 -21.64 -13.63
CA GLU A 271 -7.44 -22.35 -14.87
C GLU A 271 -6.03 -22.96 -14.79
N LEU A 272 -5.11 -22.37 -14.01
CA LEU A 272 -3.72 -22.86 -13.92
C LEU A 272 -3.52 -23.95 -12.87
N TYR A 273 -4.22 -23.85 -11.75
CA TYR A 273 -3.92 -24.64 -10.56
C TYR A 273 -5.10 -25.48 -10.05
N ALA A 274 -6.33 -25.17 -10.43
CA ALA A 274 -7.48 -25.85 -9.86
C ALA A 274 -7.86 -27.13 -10.61
N VAL A 275 -8.26 -28.15 -9.87
CA VAL A 275 -8.81 -29.39 -10.40
C VAL A 275 -10.32 -29.40 -10.17
N GLU A 276 -11.09 -29.69 -11.21
CA GLU A 276 -12.57 -29.74 -11.18
C GLU A 276 -13.09 -30.78 -10.18
N GLN A 277 -14.07 -30.41 -9.35
CA GLN A 277 -14.82 -31.30 -8.45
C GLN A 277 -16.33 -31.28 -8.77
N GLY A 278 -17.13 -31.96 -7.94
CA GLY A 278 -18.59 -31.95 -8.02
C GLY A 278 -19.20 -30.55 -7.89
N GLU A 279 -20.46 -30.42 -8.30
CA GLU A 279 -21.18 -29.15 -8.30
C GLU A 279 -21.38 -28.60 -6.88
N GLN A 280 -21.04 -27.32 -6.65
CA GLN A 280 -21.45 -26.61 -5.43
C GLN A 280 -22.96 -26.34 -5.49
N PRO A 281 -23.75 -26.60 -4.43
CA PRO A 281 -25.15 -26.22 -4.39
C PRO A 281 -25.34 -24.71 -4.60
N LEU A 282 -26.45 -24.33 -5.26
CA LEU A 282 -26.78 -22.92 -5.52
C LEU A 282 -27.29 -22.22 -4.26
N HIS A 283 -28.12 -22.91 -3.49
CA HIS A 283 -28.76 -22.38 -2.27
C HIS A 283 -27.91 -22.69 -1.04
N LEU A 284 -27.86 -21.74 -0.11
CA LEU A 284 -27.20 -21.93 1.19
C LEU A 284 -28.10 -22.73 2.12
N VAL A 285 -27.52 -23.69 2.83
CA VAL A 285 -28.17 -24.37 3.95
C VAL A 285 -27.97 -23.55 5.22
N PRO A 286 -28.98 -23.40 6.10
CA PRO A 286 -28.81 -22.69 7.36
C PRO A 286 -27.63 -23.26 8.17
N GLY A 287 -26.68 -22.40 8.54
CA GLY A 287 -25.43 -22.75 9.24
C GLY A 287 -24.20 -22.95 8.33
N GLU A 288 -24.34 -22.94 7.00
CA GLU A 288 -23.16 -23.02 6.09
C GLU A 288 -22.27 -21.78 6.14
N LEU A 289 -22.86 -20.63 6.44
CA LEU A 289 -22.17 -19.38 6.76
C LEU A 289 -22.45 -19.07 8.24
N GLY A 290 -21.43 -19.13 9.08
CA GLY A 290 -21.49 -18.69 10.47
C GLY A 290 -21.41 -17.17 10.58
N GLU A 291 -21.63 -16.61 11.76
CA GLU A 291 -21.53 -15.16 11.96
C GLU A 291 -20.06 -14.66 11.89
N PRO A 292 -19.74 -13.60 11.13
CA PRO A 292 -20.55 -12.78 10.23
C PRO A 292 -20.16 -13.07 8.77
N ASP A 293 -20.61 -14.19 8.21
CA ASP A 293 -20.41 -14.67 6.82
C ASP A 293 -19.07 -15.41 6.60
N VAL A 294 -18.67 -16.20 7.58
CA VAL A 294 -17.46 -17.05 7.51
C VAL A 294 -17.91 -18.51 7.51
N PRO A 295 -17.45 -19.38 6.60
CA PRO A 295 -17.78 -20.80 6.65
C PRO A 295 -17.40 -21.40 8.02
N GLU A 296 -18.34 -22.05 8.72
CA GLU A 296 -18.08 -22.66 10.04
C GLU A 296 -17.13 -23.86 9.94
N THR A 297 -17.20 -24.57 8.82
CA THR A 297 -16.32 -25.68 8.44
C THR A 297 -15.32 -25.20 7.40
N TYR A 298 -14.10 -24.94 7.85
CA TYR A 298 -12.97 -24.65 6.97
C TYR A 298 -12.62 -25.89 6.13
N SER A 299 -12.60 -25.77 4.80
CA SER A 299 -11.74 -26.63 3.97
C SER A 299 -10.54 -25.78 3.54
N SER A 300 -9.39 -26.00 4.19
CA SER A 300 -8.03 -25.65 3.73
C SER A 300 -7.05 -25.62 4.91
N ALA A 301 -5.87 -26.22 4.73
CA ALA A 301 -4.90 -26.45 5.82
C ALA A 301 -4.04 -25.21 6.16
N PHE A 302 -4.11 -24.15 5.35
CA PHE A 302 -3.18 -23.01 5.43
C PHE A 302 -3.92 -21.67 5.49
N HIS A 303 -4.42 -21.33 6.68
CA HIS A 303 -4.81 -19.95 6.98
C HIS A 303 -3.60 -19.13 7.42
N ALA A 304 -3.52 -17.89 6.92
CA ALA A 304 -2.85 -16.82 7.65
C ALA A 304 -3.51 -16.77 9.03
N ARG A 305 -2.78 -17.19 10.06
CA ARG A 305 -3.26 -17.33 11.45
C ARG A 305 -4.25 -16.22 11.82
N ARG A 306 -5.52 -16.57 11.97
CA ARG A 306 -6.34 -15.94 13.02
C ARG A 306 -5.58 -16.23 14.32
N SER A 307 -5.14 -15.21 15.03
CA SER A 307 -4.95 -15.36 16.47
C SER A 307 -6.29 -15.89 17.02
N SER A 308 -6.24 -17.12 17.53
CA SER A 308 -7.36 -17.93 18.03
C SER A 308 -8.43 -17.10 18.76
N PRO A 309 -9.74 -17.38 18.56
CA PRO A 309 -10.79 -16.85 19.44
C PRO A 309 -10.97 -17.68 20.72
N LEU A 310 -10.11 -18.68 20.96
CA LEU A 310 -10.06 -19.41 22.23
C LEU A 310 -8.76 -19.06 22.96
N ASN A 311 -8.95 -18.39 24.10
CA ASN A 311 -8.04 -18.12 25.22
C ASN A 311 -7.70 -16.64 25.42
N SER A 312 -8.65 -15.87 25.94
CA SER A 312 -8.44 -15.16 27.22
C SER A 312 -9.76 -14.55 27.70
N GLU A 313 -10.03 -14.80 28.98
CA GLU A 313 -11.11 -14.19 29.75
C GLU A 313 -10.92 -12.66 29.81
N ASP A 314 -12.03 -11.93 29.83
CA ASP A 314 -12.14 -10.50 30.17
C ASP A 314 -11.31 -9.51 29.33
N GLY A 315 -11.52 -9.52 28.01
CA GLY A 315 -11.23 -8.35 27.18
C GLY A 315 -12.34 -7.31 27.29
N THR A 316 -12.19 -6.30 28.16
CA THR A 316 -13.07 -5.12 28.16
C THR A 316 -13.14 -4.51 26.76
N ILE A 317 -14.30 -4.61 26.12
CA ILE A 317 -14.59 -4.01 24.81
C ILE A 317 -14.58 -2.49 24.97
N THR A 318 -13.50 -1.83 24.57
CA THR A 318 -13.46 -0.35 24.56
C THR A 318 -14.07 0.17 23.26
N GLU A 319 -15.32 0.60 23.34
CA GLU A 319 -16.07 1.27 22.27
C GLU A 319 -15.47 2.66 22.02
N HIS A 320 -14.96 2.89 20.81
CA HIS A 320 -14.59 4.24 20.36
C HIS A 320 -15.86 4.99 19.99
N ARG A 321 -16.01 6.27 20.37
CA ARG A 321 -17.17 7.12 20.04
C ARG A 321 -16.76 8.40 19.32
N MET A 322 -17.60 8.88 18.40
CA MET A 322 -17.53 10.14 17.69
C MET A 322 -18.70 11.05 18.12
N MET A 323 -18.48 12.36 18.15
CA MET A 323 -19.54 13.36 18.36
C MET A 323 -20.15 13.73 17.01
N SER A 324 -21.47 13.59 16.87
CA SER A 324 -22.19 14.02 15.68
C SER A 324 -22.25 15.56 15.58
N ALA A 325 -22.58 16.09 14.41
CA ALA A 325 -22.80 17.53 14.21
C ALA A 325 -23.94 18.10 15.07
N SER A 326 -24.83 17.25 15.58
CA SER A 326 -25.90 17.60 16.53
C SER A 326 -25.50 17.43 18.00
N GLY A 327 -24.23 17.13 18.29
CA GLY A 327 -23.71 16.97 19.66
C GLY A 327 -24.04 15.64 20.33
N THR A 328 -24.46 14.62 19.56
CA THR A 328 -24.77 13.28 20.10
C THR A 328 -23.61 12.32 19.87
N GLU A 329 -23.19 11.60 20.93
CA GLU A 329 -22.16 10.57 20.84
C GLU A 329 -22.67 9.34 20.08
N LYS A 330 -21.89 8.86 19.11
CA LYS A 330 -22.14 7.64 18.33
C LYS A 330 -20.88 6.77 18.31
N PRO A 331 -20.94 5.43 18.26
CA PRO A 331 -19.76 4.60 18.06
C PRO A 331 -18.98 4.98 16.79
N TRP A 332 -17.67 5.10 16.90
CA TRP A 332 -16.70 5.35 15.83
C TRP A 332 -16.62 4.15 14.87
N PHE A 333 -16.73 2.94 15.41
CA PHE A 333 -16.91 1.71 14.65
C PHE A 333 -18.07 0.96 15.29
N GLN A 334 -19.14 0.79 14.54
CA GLN A 334 -20.24 -0.07 14.96
C GLN A 334 -19.94 -1.51 14.53
N ALA A 335 -20.15 -2.47 15.42
CA ALA A 335 -20.16 -3.87 15.03
C ALA A 335 -21.18 -4.07 13.90
N PRO A 336 -20.85 -4.83 12.84
CA PRO A 336 -21.76 -5.03 11.71
C PRO A 336 -23.08 -5.62 12.20
N LEU A 337 -24.17 -5.27 11.51
CA LEU A 337 -25.47 -5.90 11.75
C LEU A 337 -25.31 -7.42 11.50
N PRO A 338 -25.78 -8.29 12.42
CA PRO A 338 -25.74 -9.73 12.21
C PRO A 338 -26.54 -10.08 10.96
N GLN A 339 -26.00 -11.00 10.15
CA GLN A 339 -26.70 -11.47 8.96
C GLN A 339 -27.98 -12.19 9.41
N ARG A 340 -29.12 -11.72 8.90
CA ARG A 340 -30.41 -12.34 9.17
C ARG A 340 -30.69 -13.40 8.12
N PHE A 341 -31.20 -14.54 8.58
CA PHE A 341 -31.63 -15.64 7.73
C PHE A 341 -33.15 -15.71 7.76
N THR A 342 -33.81 -15.36 6.66
CA THR A 342 -35.23 -15.67 6.49
C THR A 342 -35.37 -17.03 5.81
N ARG A 343 -35.99 -17.99 6.53
CA ARG A 343 -36.22 -19.37 6.03
C ARG A 343 -34.94 -20.10 5.59
N GLY A 344 -33.80 -19.81 6.24
CA GLY A 344 -32.51 -20.44 5.97
C GLY A 344 -31.72 -19.83 4.81
N VAL A 345 -32.24 -18.79 4.15
CA VAL A 345 -31.54 -18.03 3.10
C VAL A 345 -31.06 -16.71 3.69
N PRO A 346 -29.79 -16.31 3.46
CA PRO A 346 -29.33 -15.00 3.90
C PRO A 346 -30.07 -13.88 3.18
N ASP A 347 -30.48 -12.87 3.92
CA ASP A 347 -31.26 -11.75 3.38
C ASP A 347 -30.48 -10.97 2.29
N LEU A 348 -29.16 -10.88 2.44
CA LEU A 348 -28.28 -10.08 1.56
C LEU A 348 -27.80 -10.82 0.31
N LEU A 349 -27.35 -12.07 0.44
CA LEU A 349 -26.72 -12.80 -0.68
C LEU A 349 -27.77 -13.45 -1.60
N PRO A 350 -27.62 -13.37 -2.93
CA PRO A 350 -28.56 -13.99 -3.87
C PRO A 350 -28.44 -15.52 -3.93
N PHE A 351 -27.26 -16.07 -3.66
CA PHE A 351 -26.94 -17.51 -3.69
C PHE A 351 -25.62 -17.78 -2.94
N ALA A 352 -25.25 -19.05 -2.79
CA ALA A 352 -24.05 -19.49 -2.07
C ALA A 352 -22.75 -19.01 -2.73
N PRO A 353 -21.92 -18.18 -2.07
CA PRO A 353 -20.61 -17.81 -2.57
C PRO A 353 -19.64 -18.99 -2.55
N THR A 354 -18.70 -19.01 -3.48
CA THR A 354 -17.61 -20.01 -3.53
C THR A 354 -16.32 -19.46 -2.93
N ILE A 355 -15.99 -18.19 -3.23
CA ILE A 355 -14.81 -17.51 -2.70
C ILE A 355 -15.28 -16.22 -2.04
N ILE A 356 -14.81 -15.99 -0.81
CA ILE A 356 -15.10 -14.80 -0.02
C ILE A 356 -13.78 -14.13 0.33
N LEU A 357 -13.59 -12.89 -0.12
CA LEU A 357 -12.50 -12.03 0.34
C LEU A 357 -13.02 -11.17 1.47
N HIS A 358 -12.52 -11.45 2.67
CA HIS A 358 -12.99 -10.87 3.91
C HIS A 358 -11.95 -9.91 4.46
N SER A 359 -12.32 -8.63 4.52
CA SER A 359 -11.51 -7.53 5.03
C SER A 359 -11.98 -7.16 6.43
N THR A 360 -11.07 -7.26 7.40
CA THR A 360 -11.32 -6.88 8.81
C THR A 360 -10.25 -5.97 9.33
N PHE A 361 -10.63 -5.10 10.25
CA PHE A 361 -9.65 -4.36 11.02
C PHE A 361 -9.10 -5.24 12.13
N ARG A 362 -7.78 -5.28 12.25
CA ARG A 362 -7.11 -5.89 13.40
C ARG A 362 -7.47 -5.11 14.66
N SER A 363 -8.18 -5.74 15.61
CA SER A 363 -8.29 -5.21 16.97
C SER A 363 -6.91 -5.26 17.61
N ILE A 364 -6.34 -4.10 17.89
CA ILE A 364 -5.08 -4.03 18.63
C ILE A 364 -5.48 -4.00 20.11
N GLU A 365 -5.40 -5.15 20.79
CA GLU A 365 -5.55 -5.21 22.24
C GLU A 365 -4.52 -4.29 22.88
N ARG A 366 -5.01 -3.37 23.71
CA ARG A 366 -4.19 -2.43 24.46
C ARG A 366 -3.78 -3.12 25.76
N ASP A 367 -2.53 -3.56 25.84
CA ASP A 367 -1.93 -3.83 27.14
C ASP A 367 -1.75 -2.50 27.88
N ILE A 368 -2.67 -2.21 28.78
CA ILE A 368 -2.69 -0.99 29.61
C ILE A 368 -1.47 -0.97 30.57
N SER A 369 -0.81 -2.11 30.79
CA SER A 369 0.36 -2.26 31.67
C SER A 369 1.71 -1.99 30.99
N SER A 370 1.76 -1.87 29.66
CA SER A 370 3.02 -1.63 28.95
C SER A 370 3.27 -0.14 28.75
N ALA A 371 4.46 0.36 29.07
CA ALA A 371 4.90 1.72 28.74
C ALA A 371 4.97 2.01 27.21
N ASP A 372 4.57 1.02 26.40
CA ASP A 372 4.55 0.98 24.95
C ASP A 372 3.15 1.28 24.36
N VAL A 373 2.23 1.92 25.13
CA VAL A 373 0.93 2.42 24.62
C VAL A 373 1.10 3.28 23.35
N ASN A 374 2.24 4.00 23.24
CA ASN A 374 2.58 4.86 22.10
C ASN A 374 2.97 4.12 20.81
N ARG A 375 3.20 2.79 20.88
CA ARG A 375 3.54 1.93 19.72
C ARG A 375 2.31 1.37 19.00
N ARG A 376 1.11 1.46 19.59
CA ARG A 376 -0.07 0.69 19.15
C ARG A 376 -1.21 1.54 18.54
N LEU A 377 -0.97 2.82 18.27
CA LEU A 377 -2.01 3.74 17.80
C LEU A 377 -1.77 4.19 16.35
N MET A 378 -2.78 3.88 15.50
CA MET A 378 -3.26 4.67 14.36
C MET A 378 -2.85 4.28 12.94
N GLN A 379 -3.05 3.02 12.55
CA GLN A 379 -3.72 2.70 11.28
C GLN A 379 -4.63 1.50 11.54
N PRO A 380 -5.89 1.51 11.09
CA PRO A 380 -6.68 0.31 11.15
C PRO A 380 -6.09 -0.65 10.09
N VAL A 381 -5.19 -1.53 10.54
CA VAL A 381 -4.55 -2.53 9.67
C VAL A 381 -5.67 -3.44 9.19
N VAL A 382 -5.99 -3.32 7.90
CA VAL A 382 -6.96 -4.20 7.25
C VAL A 382 -6.26 -5.52 6.95
N ASP A 383 -6.61 -6.55 7.70
CA ASP A 383 -6.26 -7.91 7.38
C ASP A 383 -7.30 -8.43 6.37
N ILE A 384 -6.82 -8.78 5.17
CA ILE A 384 -7.62 -9.44 4.14
C ILE A 384 -7.34 -10.93 4.19
N SER A 385 -8.42 -11.71 4.28
CA SER A 385 -8.42 -13.16 4.22
C SER A 385 -9.20 -13.64 3.00
N CYS A 386 -8.81 -14.79 2.47
CA CYS A 386 -9.48 -15.44 1.36
C CYS A 386 -10.01 -16.77 1.88
N LEU A 387 -11.33 -16.93 1.81
CA LEU A 387 -12.06 -18.08 2.29
C LEU A 387 -12.68 -18.79 1.09
N VAL A 388 -12.58 -20.11 1.08
CA VAL A 388 -13.15 -20.96 0.04
C VAL A 388 -14.24 -21.82 0.67
N HIS A 389 -15.35 -21.98 -0.04
CA HIS A 389 -16.46 -22.80 0.40
C HIS A 389 -16.03 -24.28 0.50
N PRO A 390 -16.42 -25.02 1.55
CA PRO A 390 -15.99 -26.42 1.72
C PRO A 390 -16.41 -27.32 0.56
N ASN A 391 -17.59 -27.07 -0.01
CA ASN A 391 -18.12 -27.75 -1.19
C ASN A 391 -17.85 -26.99 -2.50
N ALA A 392 -16.75 -26.25 -2.60
CA ALA A 392 -16.38 -25.57 -3.84
C ALA A 392 -16.26 -26.57 -5.00
N CYS A 393 -16.58 -26.13 -6.23
CA CYS A 393 -16.52 -27.00 -7.40
C CYS A 393 -15.10 -27.27 -7.92
N PHE A 394 -14.10 -26.98 -7.10
CA PHE A 394 -12.70 -27.15 -7.40
C PHE A 394 -11.92 -27.44 -6.12
N TRP A 395 -10.74 -28.02 -6.27
CA TRP A 395 -9.76 -28.14 -5.20
C TRP A 395 -8.36 -27.82 -5.69
N TRP A 396 -7.51 -27.45 -4.75
CA TRP A 396 -6.08 -27.24 -4.96
C TRP A 396 -5.28 -28.27 -4.17
N ASN A 397 -4.12 -28.60 -4.70
CA ASN A 397 -3.09 -29.31 -3.95
C ASN A 397 -2.59 -28.39 -2.83
N ALA A 398 -2.11 -28.89 -1.69
CA ALA A 398 -1.73 -28.03 -0.55
C ALA A 398 -0.69 -26.93 -0.90
N GLU A 399 0.31 -27.24 -1.73
CA GLU A 399 1.31 -26.24 -2.17
C GLU A 399 0.72 -25.21 -3.15
N GLU A 400 -0.18 -25.65 -4.03
CA GLU A 400 -0.87 -24.81 -5.01
C GLU A 400 -1.92 -23.94 -4.33
N GLU A 401 -2.58 -24.42 -3.29
CA GLU A 401 -3.55 -23.72 -2.46
C GLU A 401 -2.90 -22.50 -1.80
N GLU A 402 -1.76 -22.70 -1.13
CA GLU A 402 -1.02 -21.62 -0.47
C GLU A 402 -0.57 -20.56 -1.50
N ARG A 403 -0.06 -21.01 -2.65
CA ARG A 403 0.40 -20.13 -3.72
C ARG A 403 -0.75 -19.35 -4.37
N SER A 404 -1.85 -20.03 -4.66
CA SER A 404 -3.07 -19.48 -5.28
C SER A 404 -3.74 -18.47 -4.37
N THR A 405 -3.92 -18.83 -3.10
CA THR A 405 -4.49 -17.96 -2.07
C THR A 405 -3.63 -16.72 -1.85
N ARG A 406 -2.29 -16.87 -1.78
CA ARG A 406 -1.39 -15.72 -1.71
C ARG A 406 -1.51 -14.80 -2.91
N LEU A 407 -1.55 -15.36 -4.12
CA LEU A 407 -1.67 -14.56 -5.33
C LEU A 407 -2.97 -13.75 -5.34
N ILE A 408 -4.11 -14.40 -5.03
CA ILE A 408 -5.41 -13.71 -4.91
C ILE A 408 -5.33 -12.60 -3.84
N LEU A 409 -4.75 -12.88 -2.67
CA LEU A 409 -4.59 -11.91 -1.59
C LEU A 409 -3.69 -10.72 -1.97
N ASP A 410 -2.61 -10.94 -2.72
CA ASP A 410 -1.69 -9.88 -3.14
C ASP A 410 -2.35 -8.87 -4.10
N TYR A 411 -3.35 -9.30 -4.87
CA TYR A 411 -4.19 -8.41 -5.68
C TYR A 411 -5.35 -7.81 -4.87
N ALA A 412 -5.99 -8.59 -4.01
CA ALA A 412 -7.07 -8.11 -3.14
C ALA A 412 -6.61 -6.98 -2.21
N LYS A 413 -5.38 -7.05 -1.68
CA LYS A 413 -4.74 -6.01 -0.84
C LYS A 413 -4.52 -4.69 -1.54
N ARG A 414 -4.62 -4.63 -2.87
CA ARG A 414 -4.54 -3.40 -3.67
C ARG A 414 -5.92 -2.72 -3.81
N MET A 415 -6.79 -2.91 -2.83
CA MET A 415 -8.08 -2.24 -2.74
C MET A 415 -7.91 -0.72 -2.77
N PRO A 416 -8.86 0.02 -3.38
CA PRO A 416 -8.73 1.47 -3.53
C PRO A 416 -8.79 2.22 -2.20
N PHE A 417 -9.57 1.74 -1.22
CA PHE A 417 -9.64 2.34 0.12
C PHE A 417 -9.61 1.29 1.23
N ALA A 418 -9.06 1.65 2.39
CA ALA A 418 -8.96 0.79 3.56
C ALA A 418 -10.28 0.73 4.35
N LEU A 419 -11.32 0.16 3.73
CA LEU A 419 -12.63 -0.05 4.32
C LEU A 419 -12.87 -1.55 4.59
N PRO A 420 -13.60 -1.90 5.67
CA PRO A 420 -13.99 -3.27 5.93
C PRO A 420 -15.07 -3.67 4.92
N PHE A 421 -14.84 -4.77 4.21
CA PHE A 421 -15.77 -5.29 3.23
C PHE A 421 -15.73 -6.81 3.17
N ASN A 422 -16.82 -7.39 2.68
CA ASN A 422 -16.81 -8.72 2.10
C ASN A 422 -16.99 -8.60 0.60
N LEU A 423 -16.16 -9.31 -0.16
CA LEU A 423 -16.28 -9.41 -1.59
C LEU A 423 -16.53 -10.86 -1.98
N TYR A 424 -17.66 -11.08 -2.64
CA TYR A 424 -18.20 -12.41 -2.87
C TYR A 424 -18.10 -12.80 -4.35
N PHE A 425 -17.57 -13.99 -4.59
CA PHE A 425 -17.52 -14.61 -5.92
C PHE A 425 -18.19 -15.98 -5.90
N ARG A 426 -18.91 -16.27 -6.97
CA ARG A 426 -19.41 -17.61 -7.29
C ARG A 426 -18.59 -18.21 -8.41
N VAL A 427 -18.17 -19.45 -8.25
CA VAL A 427 -17.44 -20.22 -9.25
C VAL A 427 -18.27 -21.44 -9.61
N ASP A 428 -18.53 -21.63 -10.90
CA ASP A 428 -19.25 -22.79 -11.43
C ASP A 428 -18.44 -23.44 -12.56
N PRO A 429 -18.47 -24.78 -12.72
CA PRO A 429 -17.85 -25.43 -13.87
C PRO A 429 -18.59 -25.06 -15.16
N ALA A 430 -17.85 -24.66 -16.19
CA ALA A 430 -18.43 -24.27 -17.48
C ALA A 430 -19.18 -25.42 -18.17
N LYS A 431 -18.82 -26.69 -17.87
CA LYS A 431 -19.54 -27.88 -18.36
C LYS A 431 -20.95 -27.98 -17.76
N VAL A 432 -21.08 -27.67 -16.49
CA VAL A 432 -22.35 -27.75 -15.74
C VAL A 432 -23.32 -26.67 -16.21
N LEU A 433 -22.83 -25.44 -16.37
CA LEU A 433 -23.65 -24.34 -16.90
C LEU A 433 -24.16 -24.63 -18.32
N ARG A 434 -23.35 -25.30 -19.15
CA ARG A 434 -23.76 -25.75 -20.48
C ARG A 434 -24.78 -26.90 -20.45
N ALA A 435 -24.63 -27.82 -19.50
CA ALA A 435 -25.50 -28.99 -19.38
C ALA A 435 -26.87 -28.66 -18.74
N LYS A 436 -26.93 -27.66 -17.85
CA LYS A 436 -28.12 -27.28 -17.08
C LYS A 436 -28.43 -25.78 -17.23
N PRO A 437 -28.96 -25.34 -18.39
CA PRO A 437 -29.25 -23.91 -18.63
C PRO A 437 -30.28 -23.35 -17.65
N ALA A 438 -31.24 -24.16 -17.18
CA ALA A 438 -32.24 -23.74 -16.20
C ALA A 438 -31.63 -23.25 -14.87
N SER A 439 -30.52 -23.86 -14.43
CA SER A 439 -29.82 -23.43 -13.22
C SER A 439 -29.07 -22.11 -13.42
N ALA A 440 -28.59 -21.84 -14.63
CA ALA A 440 -27.99 -20.56 -14.98
C ALA A 440 -29.05 -19.43 -15.04
N GLU A 441 -30.23 -19.73 -15.58
CA GLU A 441 -31.37 -18.79 -15.60
C GLU A 441 -31.86 -18.46 -14.19
N GLU A 442 -32.04 -19.46 -13.32
CA GLU A 442 -32.41 -19.26 -11.91
C GLU A 442 -31.42 -18.35 -11.19
N ARG A 443 -30.12 -18.59 -11.38
CA ARG A 443 -29.04 -17.75 -10.83
C ARG A 443 -29.15 -16.31 -11.31
N ASP A 444 -29.36 -16.09 -12.60
CA ASP A 444 -29.44 -14.74 -13.17
C ASP A 444 -30.70 -13.99 -12.71
N ILE A 445 -31.79 -14.70 -12.44
CA ILE A 445 -33.00 -14.15 -11.82
C ILE A 445 -32.72 -13.71 -10.39
N LEU A 446 -32.13 -14.59 -9.57
CA LEU A 446 -31.79 -14.29 -8.17
C LEU A 446 -30.79 -13.13 -8.06
N ARG A 447 -29.78 -13.11 -8.94
CA ARG A 447 -28.81 -12.02 -9.02
C ARG A 447 -29.48 -10.69 -9.34
N ARG A 448 -30.36 -10.66 -10.34
CA ARG A 448 -31.09 -9.44 -10.73
C ARG A 448 -32.01 -8.94 -9.61
N ALA A 449 -32.65 -9.84 -8.87
CA ALA A 449 -33.51 -9.48 -7.76
C ALA A 449 -32.75 -8.77 -6.62
N LYS A 450 -31.50 -9.16 -6.34
CA LYS A 450 -30.68 -8.58 -5.26
C LYS A 450 -29.61 -7.59 -5.75
N LEU A 451 -29.50 -7.35 -7.06
CA LEU A 451 -28.52 -6.43 -7.65
C LEU A 451 -28.52 -5.02 -7.02
N PRO A 452 -29.69 -4.41 -6.69
CA PRO A 452 -29.71 -3.10 -6.04
C PRO A 452 -29.02 -3.07 -4.68
N LEU A 453 -28.93 -4.21 -3.97
CA LEU A 453 -28.27 -4.29 -2.66
C LEU A 453 -26.74 -4.14 -2.75
N PHE A 454 -26.17 -4.42 -3.91
CA PHE A 454 -24.73 -4.33 -4.17
C PHE A 454 -24.36 -3.10 -5.01
N ASP A 455 -25.32 -2.21 -5.31
CA ASP A 455 -25.03 -0.95 -6.02
C ASP A 455 -24.32 0.05 -5.10
N LEU A 456 -23.02 0.23 -5.35
CA LEU A 456 -22.16 1.12 -4.58
C LEU A 456 -22.60 2.57 -4.62
N ARG A 457 -23.26 3.00 -5.71
CA ARG A 457 -23.73 4.38 -5.88
C ARG A 457 -24.92 4.69 -4.99
N GLN A 458 -25.62 3.66 -4.51
CA GLN A 458 -26.80 3.76 -3.64
C GLN A 458 -26.55 3.22 -2.23
N PHE A 459 -25.28 3.05 -1.86
CA PHE A 459 -24.87 2.43 -0.60
C PHE A 459 -25.61 3.01 0.62
N ARG A 460 -25.62 4.35 0.80
CA ARG A 460 -26.26 4.96 1.98
C ARG A 460 -27.77 4.81 1.99
N SER A 461 -28.43 4.88 0.84
CA SER A 461 -29.89 4.68 0.75
C SER A 461 -30.27 3.25 1.11
N VAL A 462 -29.56 2.27 0.57
CA VAL A 462 -29.81 0.83 0.81
C VAL A 462 -29.51 0.45 2.25
N ALA A 463 -28.39 0.92 2.80
CA ALA A 463 -28.04 0.65 4.19
C ALA A 463 -29.03 1.27 5.18
N ARG A 464 -29.62 2.43 4.86
CA ARG A 464 -30.67 3.06 5.68
C ARG A 464 -32.01 2.34 5.60
N THR A 465 -32.42 1.85 4.43
CA THR A 465 -33.65 1.04 4.29
C THR A 465 -33.50 -0.29 5.03
N ALA A 466 -32.36 -0.96 4.87
CA ALA A 466 -32.06 -2.19 5.60
C ALA A 466 -32.05 -1.98 7.13
N ALA A 467 -31.47 -0.87 7.61
CA ALA A 467 -31.50 -0.51 9.02
C ALA A 467 -32.92 -0.16 9.52
N ALA A 468 -33.75 0.49 8.70
CA ALA A 468 -35.13 0.83 9.08
C ALA A 468 -36.04 -0.40 9.19
N GLU A 469 -35.93 -1.34 8.24
CA GLU A 469 -36.63 -2.63 8.28
C GLU A 469 -36.17 -3.49 9.47
N SER A 470 -34.92 -3.29 9.92
CA SER A 470 -34.37 -4.01 11.08
C SER A 470 -34.88 -3.50 12.43
N ALA A 471 -35.44 -2.28 12.48
CA ALA A 471 -35.88 -1.58 13.69
C ALA A 471 -37.40 -1.65 13.94
N THR A 472 -38.17 -2.16 12.99
CA THR A 472 -39.57 -2.53 13.20
C THR A 472 -39.65 -3.94 13.81
N PRO A 473 -40.27 -4.11 15.00
CA PRO A 473 -40.34 -5.37 15.71
C PRO A 473 -41.22 -6.43 15.03
#